data_AF-A0A8S0FIP4-F1
#
_entry.id   AF-A0A8S0FIP4-F1
#
_cell.length_a   1.000
_cell.length_b   1.000
_cell.length_c   1.000
_cell.angle_alpha   90.00
_cell.angle_beta   90.00
_cell.angle_gamma   90.00
#
_symmetry.space_group_name_H-M   'P 1'
#
loop_
_entity.id
_entity.type
_entity.pdbx_description
1 polymer ?
#
loop_
_entity_poly.entity_id
_entity_poly.type
_entity_poly.pdbx_seq_one_letter_code
_entity_poly.pdbx_strand_id
1 'polypeptide(L)'
;MSAEHVLTMLNEHEVKFVDLRFTDTKGKEQHVTIPAHQVNAEFFEEGKMFDGSSIGGWKGINESDMVLMPDASTAVIDPFFADSTLIIRCDILEPGTLQGYDRDPRSIAKRAEDYLRSTGIADTVLFGPEPEFFLFDDIRFGSSISGSHVAIDDIEGAWNSSTQYEGGNKGHRPAVKGGYFPVPPVDSAQDIRSEMCLVMEQMGLVVEAHHHEVRYRRSERSGYPLQYHDQKS
;
A
#
# COMPACT_ATOMS: atom_id res chain seq x y z
N MET A 1 -15.54 1.14 13.26
CA MET A 1 -15.81 -0.25 13.71
C MET A 1 -15.33 -0.40 15.14
N SER A 2 -15.93 -1.29 15.94
CA SER A 2 -15.51 -1.59 17.33
C SER A 2 -14.67 -2.87 17.40
N ALA A 3 -13.98 -3.11 18.52
CA ALA A 3 -13.29 -4.38 18.78
C ALA A 3 -14.22 -5.60 18.64
N GLU A 4 -15.47 -5.49 19.11
CA GLU A 4 -16.49 -6.54 18.96
C GLU A 4 -16.77 -6.90 17.49
N HIS A 5 -16.77 -5.89 16.60
CA HIS A 5 -16.94 -6.12 15.18
C HIS A 5 -15.77 -6.93 14.60
N VAL A 6 -14.54 -6.61 15.00
CA VAL A 6 -13.35 -7.38 14.57
C VAL A 6 -13.42 -8.83 15.06
N LEU A 7 -13.79 -9.05 16.33
CA LEU A 7 -13.97 -10.41 16.85
C LEU A 7 -15.07 -11.19 16.10
N THR A 8 -16.11 -10.49 15.63
CA THR A 8 -17.14 -11.09 14.77
C THR A 8 -16.55 -11.48 13.42
N MET A 9 -15.80 -10.58 12.77
CA MET A 9 -15.11 -10.85 11.49
C MET A 9 -14.17 -12.05 11.58
N LEU A 10 -13.41 -12.18 12.68
CA LEU A 10 -12.49 -13.31 12.89
C LEU A 10 -13.23 -14.65 12.82
N ASN A 11 -14.43 -14.71 13.40
CA ASN A 11 -15.24 -15.93 13.41
C ASN A 11 -15.93 -16.16 12.05
N GLU A 12 -16.57 -15.13 11.49
CA GLU A 12 -17.33 -15.23 10.23
C GLU A 12 -16.46 -15.63 9.04
N HIS A 13 -15.22 -15.14 8.99
CA HIS A 13 -14.25 -15.44 7.93
C HIS A 13 -13.26 -16.56 8.30
N GLU A 14 -13.52 -17.27 9.41
CA GLU A 14 -12.68 -18.36 9.93
C GLU A 14 -11.17 -18.04 9.98
N VAL A 15 -10.85 -16.79 10.32
CA VAL A 15 -9.51 -16.20 10.24
C VAL A 15 -8.51 -17.01 11.07
N LYS A 16 -7.38 -17.35 10.45
CA LYS A 16 -6.29 -18.10 11.10
C LYS A 16 -5.23 -17.17 11.67
N PHE A 17 -4.97 -16.06 10.99
CA PHE A 17 -3.93 -15.11 11.35
C PHE A 17 -4.42 -13.66 11.30
N VAL A 18 -3.84 -12.82 12.14
CA VAL A 18 -4.03 -11.37 12.12
C VAL A 18 -2.69 -10.73 11.81
N ASP A 19 -2.66 -9.93 10.75
CA ASP A 19 -1.49 -9.24 10.26
C ASP A 19 -1.50 -7.78 10.72
N LEU A 20 -0.66 -7.48 11.71
CA LEU A 20 -0.56 -6.14 12.29
C LEU A 20 0.36 -5.28 11.44
N ARG A 21 -0.17 -4.25 10.79
CA ARG A 21 0.57 -3.41 9.85
C ARG A 21 0.81 -2.01 10.38
N PHE A 22 1.96 -1.45 10.08
CA PHE A 22 2.31 -0.07 10.44
C PHE A 22 3.22 0.53 9.38
N THR A 23 3.36 1.86 9.35
CA THR A 23 4.17 2.54 8.33
C THR A 23 5.45 3.10 8.97
N ASP A 24 6.60 2.81 8.38
CA ASP A 24 7.86 3.43 8.82
C ASP A 24 8.00 4.88 8.31
N THR A 25 9.00 5.61 8.81
CA THR A 25 9.22 7.01 8.42
C THR A 25 9.53 7.21 6.93
N LYS A 26 9.86 6.15 6.18
CA LYS A 26 10.07 6.20 4.72
C LYS A 26 8.78 5.98 3.94
N GLY A 27 7.65 5.72 4.62
CA GLY A 27 6.37 5.42 3.99
C GLY A 27 6.20 3.96 3.60
N LYS A 28 7.09 3.06 4.03
CA LYS A 28 6.95 1.63 3.76
C LYS A 28 6.06 0.98 4.81
N GLU A 29 5.06 0.22 4.36
CA GLU A 29 4.27 -0.64 5.24
C GLU A 29 5.13 -1.84 5.72
N GLN A 30 5.13 -2.05 7.01
CA GLN A 30 5.80 -3.12 7.75
C GLN A 30 4.73 -3.93 8.48
N HIS A 31 5.04 -5.17 8.85
CA HIS A 31 4.04 -6.04 9.48
C HIS A 31 4.60 -7.05 10.47
N VAL A 32 3.74 -7.51 11.38
CA VAL A 32 3.95 -8.66 12.26
C VAL A 32 2.66 -9.48 12.29
N THR A 33 2.75 -10.75 11.94
CA THR A 33 1.59 -11.65 11.92
C THR A 33 1.50 -12.45 13.22
N ILE A 34 0.32 -12.51 13.81
CA ILE A 34 0.01 -13.31 15.01
C ILE A 34 -1.12 -14.30 14.75
N PRO A 35 -1.19 -15.44 15.45
CA PRO A 35 -2.34 -16.33 15.39
C PRO A 35 -3.63 -15.64 15.85
N ALA A 36 -4.75 -15.88 15.19
CA ALA A 36 -6.03 -15.22 15.51
C ALA A 36 -6.49 -15.40 16.97
N HIS A 37 -6.12 -16.51 17.62
CA HIS A 37 -6.45 -16.75 19.04
C HIS A 37 -5.74 -15.80 20.02
N GLN A 38 -4.75 -15.04 19.57
CA GLN A 38 -4.10 -13.99 20.37
C GLN A 38 -4.89 -12.66 20.37
N VAL A 39 -5.93 -12.55 19.54
CA VAL A 39 -6.74 -11.33 19.41
C VAL A 39 -8.02 -11.47 20.22
N ASN A 40 -8.09 -10.78 21.35
CA ASN A 40 -9.24 -10.69 22.25
C ASN A 40 -9.61 -9.21 22.49
N ALA A 41 -10.51 -8.93 23.42
CA ALA A 41 -10.90 -7.55 23.72
C ALA A 41 -9.72 -6.76 24.32
N GLU A 42 -8.96 -7.40 25.22
CA GLU A 42 -7.80 -6.80 25.91
C GLU A 42 -6.69 -6.40 24.93
N PHE A 43 -6.54 -7.13 23.82
CA PHE A 43 -5.60 -6.82 22.75
C PHE A 43 -5.78 -5.40 22.16
N PHE A 44 -7.01 -4.91 22.11
CA PHE A 44 -7.32 -3.55 21.63
C PHE A 44 -7.14 -2.46 22.69
N GLU A 45 -6.91 -2.83 23.94
CA GLU A 45 -6.63 -1.91 25.05
C GLU A 45 -5.14 -1.86 25.38
N GLU A 46 -4.46 -3.00 25.36
CA GLU A 46 -3.04 -3.14 25.73
C GLU A 46 -2.10 -3.03 24.52
N GLY A 47 -2.55 -3.42 23.34
CA GLY A 47 -1.72 -3.53 22.14
C GLY A 47 -0.68 -4.66 22.21
N LYS A 48 0.24 -4.68 21.24
CA LYS A 48 1.28 -5.70 21.11
C LYS A 48 2.68 -5.08 21.25
N MET A 49 3.45 -5.57 22.22
CA MET A 49 4.86 -5.20 22.34
C MET A 49 5.69 -5.73 21.15
N PHE A 50 6.59 -4.89 20.62
CA PHE A 50 7.56 -5.23 19.59
C PHE A 50 8.87 -4.43 19.73
N ASP A 51 9.92 -4.89 19.05
CA ASP A 51 11.24 -4.26 18.99
C ASP A 51 11.33 -3.29 17.78
N GLY A 52 11.36 -1.99 18.07
CA GLY A 52 11.47 -0.92 17.06
C GLY A 52 12.90 -0.61 16.61
N SER A 53 13.94 -1.23 17.19
CA SER A 53 15.34 -0.91 16.86
C SER A 53 15.76 -1.32 15.45
N SER A 54 15.04 -2.28 14.87
CA SER A 54 15.25 -2.74 13.49
C SER A 54 14.63 -1.81 12.44
N ILE A 55 13.86 -0.79 12.86
CA ILE A 55 13.27 0.20 11.95
C ILE A 55 14.24 1.37 11.78
N GLY A 56 14.75 1.52 10.55
CA GLY A 56 15.76 2.52 10.23
C GLY A 56 15.27 3.94 10.54
N GLY A 57 15.92 4.58 11.51
CA GLY A 57 15.58 5.94 11.95
C GLY A 57 14.65 6.00 13.16
N TRP A 58 14.35 4.88 13.84
CA TRP A 58 13.57 4.86 15.08
C TRP A 58 14.48 4.73 16.31
N LYS A 59 14.05 4.01 17.35
CA LYS A 59 14.75 3.86 18.63
C LYS A 59 16.10 3.15 18.45
N GLY A 60 17.06 3.48 19.32
CA GLY A 60 18.28 2.71 19.45
C GLY A 60 18.04 1.41 20.24
N ILE A 61 18.99 0.48 20.19
CA ILE A 61 18.93 -0.83 20.87
C ILE A 61 18.65 -0.69 22.38
N ASN A 62 19.09 0.41 23.00
CA ASN A 62 18.96 0.60 24.45
C ASN A 62 17.54 0.98 24.92
N GLU A 63 16.64 1.40 24.01
CA GLU A 63 15.25 1.78 24.30
C GLU A 63 14.33 1.27 23.19
N SER A 64 14.49 0.00 22.84
CA SER A 64 13.92 -0.56 21.61
C SER A 64 12.46 -0.96 21.71
N ASP A 65 11.96 -1.20 22.92
CA ASP A 65 10.59 -1.65 23.14
C ASP A 65 9.57 -0.58 22.76
N MET A 66 8.56 -0.99 22.00
CA MET A 66 7.47 -0.14 21.52
C MET A 66 6.14 -0.92 21.54
N VAL A 67 5.01 -0.20 21.48
CA VAL A 67 3.67 -0.80 21.43
C VAL A 67 3.08 -0.62 20.04
N LEU A 68 2.64 -1.71 19.40
CA LEU A 68 1.72 -1.71 18.27
C LEU A 68 0.30 -1.64 18.81
N MET A 69 -0.35 -0.50 18.67
CA MET A 69 -1.73 -0.30 19.12
C MET A 69 -2.70 -0.50 17.94
N PRO A 70 -3.48 -1.60 17.91
CA PRO A 70 -4.36 -1.92 16.78
C PRO A 70 -5.55 -0.96 16.67
N ASP A 71 -5.83 -0.50 15.45
CA ASP A 71 -7.00 0.32 15.14
C ASP A 71 -8.09 -0.54 14.50
N ALA A 72 -9.09 -0.93 15.30
CA ALA A 72 -10.19 -1.79 14.87
C ALA A 72 -10.97 -1.24 13.66
N SER A 73 -10.94 0.08 13.41
CA SER A 73 -11.61 0.68 12.25
C SER A 73 -10.95 0.34 10.90
N THR A 74 -9.72 -0.17 10.93
CA THR A 74 -8.92 -0.44 9.74
C THR A 74 -8.91 -1.91 9.32
N ALA A 75 -9.68 -2.75 10.02
CA ALA A 75 -9.73 -4.18 9.82
C ALA A 75 -10.24 -4.53 8.40
N VAL A 76 -9.48 -5.33 7.66
CA VAL A 76 -9.83 -5.77 6.30
C VAL A 76 -9.25 -7.15 6.02
N ILE A 77 -10.01 -8.01 5.33
CA ILE A 77 -9.54 -9.35 4.95
C ILE A 77 -8.51 -9.21 3.82
N ASP A 78 -7.38 -9.90 3.94
CA ASP A 78 -6.39 -9.99 2.87
C ASP A 78 -6.87 -10.98 1.78
N PRO A 79 -6.95 -10.57 0.51
CA PRO A 79 -7.43 -11.43 -0.57
C PRO A 79 -6.34 -12.29 -1.21
N PHE A 80 -5.08 -12.15 -0.79
CA PHE A 80 -3.91 -12.74 -1.44
C PHE A 80 -3.27 -13.88 -0.64
N PHE A 81 -3.33 -13.85 0.69
CA PHE A 81 -2.80 -14.92 1.51
C PHE A 81 -3.57 -16.23 1.30
N ALA A 82 -2.84 -17.35 1.28
CA ALA A 82 -3.43 -18.67 1.11
C ALA A 82 -4.31 -19.08 2.31
N ASP A 83 -3.88 -18.71 3.52
CA ASP A 83 -4.67 -18.88 4.74
C ASP A 83 -5.43 -17.59 5.06
N SER A 84 -6.69 -17.72 5.48
CA SER A 84 -7.55 -16.59 5.85
C SER A 84 -6.86 -15.69 6.89
N THR A 85 -6.58 -14.45 6.50
CA THR A 85 -5.78 -13.50 7.27
C THR A 85 -6.47 -12.14 7.30
N LEU A 86 -6.61 -11.57 8.50
CA LEU A 86 -7.16 -10.24 8.71
C LEU A 86 -6.04 -9.23 8.90
N ILE A 87 -6.01 -8.17 8.10
CA ILE A 87 -5.11 -7.03 8.28
C ILE A 87 -5.71 -6.07 9.29
N ILE A 88 -4.91 -5.61 10.26
CA ILE A 88 -5.27 -4.49 11.14
C ILE A 88 -4.09 -3.52 11.15
N ARG A 89 -4.35 -2.24 10.89
CA ARG A 89 -3.32 -1.20 10.99
C ARG A 89 -3.16 -0.74 12.43
N CYS A 90 -1.93 -0.45 12.80
CA CYS A 90 -1.55 -0.07 14.15
C CYS A 90 -0.93 1.33 14.16
N ASP A 91 -1.20 2.08 15.23
CA ASP A 91 -0.35 3.19 15.64
C ASP A 91 0.83 2.64 16.44
N ILE A 92 1.92 3.41 16.47
CA ILE A 92 3.06 3.08 17.34
C ILE A 92 3.05 3.98 18.57
N LEU A 93 3.08 3.39 19.76
CA LEU A 93 3.09 4.13 21.02
C LEU A 93 4.39 3.91 21.82
N GLU A 94 4.75 4.93 22.60
CA GLU A 94 5.81 4.86 23.61
C GLU A 94 5.31 4.04 24.83
N PRO A 95 5.97 2.95 25.24
CA PRO A 95 5.44 2.06 26.28
C PRO A 95 5.21 2.73 27.65
N GLY A 96 6.04 3.71 28.00
CA GLY A 96 5.95 4.38 29.30
C GLY A 96 4.83 5.41 29.43
N THR A 97 4.38 5.99 28.31
CA THR A 97 3.37 7.06 28.30
C THR A 97 2.10 6.71 27.53
N LEU A 98 2.15 5.65 26.72
CA LEU A 98 1.13 5.27 25.73
C LEU A 98 0.77 6.41 24.76
N GLN A 99 1.69 7.35 24.56
CA GLN A 99 1.53 8.43 23.59
C GLN A 99 2.04 7.99 22.22
N GLY A 100 1.38 8.48 21.17
CA GLY A 100 1.77 8.21 19.78
C GLY A 100 3.19 8.66 19.48
N TYR A 101 4.00 7.76 18.96
CA TYR A 101 5.42 7.96 18.71
C TYR A 101 5.66 9.12 17.73
N ASP A 102 6.68 9.93 17.99
CA ASP A 102 6.95 11.13 17.21
C ASP A 102 7.46 10.86 15.79
N ARG A 103 7.90 9.63 15.49
CA ARG A 103 8.37 9.24 14.14
C ARG A 103 7.45 8.26 13.43
N ASP A 104 6.31 7.93 14.03
CA ASP A 104 5.22 7.21 13.38
C ASP A 104 4.41 8.18 12.50
N PRO A 105 4.39 8.01 11.17
CA PRO A 105 3.62 8.85 10.27
C PRO A 105 2.12 8.89 10.61
N ARG A 106 1.54 7.78 11.10
CA ARG A 106 0.11 7.70 11.42
C ARG A 106 -0.22 8.53 12.66
N SER A 107 0.59 8.42 13.71
CA SER A 107 0.50 9.29 14.89
C SER A 107 0.64 10.78 14.54
N ILE A 108 1.54 11.14 13.62
CA ILE A 108 1.69 12.51 13.14
C ILE A 108 0.42 12.99 12.41
N ALA A 109 -0.16 12.15 11.53
CA ALA A 109 -1.37 12.48 10.80
C ALA A 109 -2.56 12.73 11.74
N LYS A 110 -2.76 11.87 12.75
CA LYS A 110 -3.80 12.05 13.79
C LYS A 110 -3.62 13.36 14.54
N ARG A 111 -2.39 13.68 14.97
CA ARG A 111 -2.08 14.97 15.61
C ARG A 111 -2.34 16.17 14.70
N ALA A 112 -2.13 16.04 13.39
CA ALA A 112 -2.42 17.11 12.44
C ALA A 112 -3.93 17.38 12.31
N GLU A 113 -4.76 16.34 12.30
CA GLU A 113 -6.23 16.49 12.34
C GLU A 113 -6.71 17.12 13.66
N ASP A 114 -6.16 16.67 14.78
CA ASP A 114 -6.51 17.23 16.09
C ASP A 114 -6.07 18.69 16.22
N TYR A 115 -4.90 19.03 15.65
CA TYR A 115 -4.45 20.41 15.55
C TYR A 115 -5.43 21.25 14.74
N LEU A 116 -5.87 20.80 13.55
CA LEU A 116 -6.88 21.50 12.74
C LEU A 116 -8.15 21.77 13.55
N ARG A 117 -8.68 20.74 14.23
CA ARG A 117 -9.85 20.87 15.12
C ARG A 117 -9.62 21.91 16.22
N SER A 118 -8.43 21.89 16.85
CA SER A 118 -8.08 22.83 17.93
C SER A 118 -8.01 24.30 17.48
N THR A 119 -7.74 24.55 16.19
CA THR A 119 -7.71 25.92 15.65
C THR A 119 -9.10 26.53 15.48
N GLY A 120 -10.15 25.70 15.45
CA GLY A 120 -11.53 26.12 15.17
C GLY A 120 -11.79 26.54 13.72
N ILE A 121 -10.84 26.31 12.80
CA ILE A 121 -10.98 26.65 11.38
C ILE A 121 -11.90 25.66 10.66
N ALA A 122 -11.76 24.37 10.95
CA ALA A 122 -12.57 23.30 10.39
C ALA A 122 -12.53 22.06 11.30
N ASP A 123 -13.55 21.21 11.19
CA ASP A 123 -13.64 19.95 11.94
C ASP A 123 -13.02 18.76 11.19
N THR A 124 -12.95 18.84 9.86
CA THR A 124 -12.57 17.75 8.98
C THR A 124 -11.82 18.27 7.75
N VAL A 125 -10.86 17.49 7.30
CA VAL A 125 -10.13 17.69 6.04
C VAL A 125 -10.27 16.42 5.19
N LEU A 126 -10.55 16.57 3.90
CA LEU A 126 -10.77 15.45 2.99
C LEU A 126 -9.67 15.42 1.93
N PHE A 127 -8.88 14.33 1.92
CA PHE A 127 -7.86 14.06 0.92
C PHE A 127 -8.39 13.10 -0.14
N GLY A 128 -8.04 13.33 -1.41
CA GLY A 128 -8.35 12.44 -2.54
C GLY A 128 -7.07 12.21 -3.34
N PRO A 129 -6.28 11.18 -3.02
CA PRO A 129 -5.05 10.87 -3.74
C PRO A 129 -5.35 10.17 -5.07
N GLU A 130 -4.56 10.48 -6.09
CA GLU A 130 -4.61 9.84 -7.41
C GLU A 130 -3.25 9.22 -7.72
N PRO A 131 -2.95 8.02 -7.18
CA PRO A 131 -1.64 7.41 -7.36
C PRO A 131 -1.50 6.82 -8.76
N GLU A 132 -0.64 7.43 -9.58
CA GLU A 132 -0.12 6.81 -10.80
C GLU A 132 0.88 5.69 -10.46
N PHE A 133 0.83 4.57 -11.17
CA PHE A 133 1.74 3.43 -11.00
C PHE A 133 2.17 2.80 -12.32
N PHE A 134 3.27 2.07 -12.34
CA PHE A 134 3.72 1.34 -13.55
C PHE A 134 3.55 -0.16 -13.36
N LEU A 135 3.13 -0.86 -14.42
CA LEU A 135 3.18 -2.31 -14.51
C LEU A 135 4.32 -2.69 -15.48
N PHE A 136 5.23 -3.54 -15.02
CA PHE A 136 6.37 -4.02 -15.80
C PHE A 136 6.42 -5.54 -15.78
N ASP A 137 6.98 -6.12 -16.84
CA ASP A 137 7.23 -7.57 -16.93
C ASP A 137 8.57 -7.96 -16.27
N ASP A 138 9.58 -7.07 -16.30
CA ASP A 138 10.91 -7.32 -15.75
C ASP A 138 11.57 -6.06 -15.19
N ILE A 139 12.36 -6.24 -14.12
CA ILE A 139 13.24 -5.22 -13.55
C ILE A 139 14.54 -5.88 -13.08
N ARG A 140 15.67 -5.42 -13.61
CA ARG A 140 17.02 -5.86 -13.26
C ARG A 140 17.89 -4.66 -12.92
N PHE A 141 18.54 -4.67 -11.77
CA PHE A 141 19.43 -3.60 -11.35
C PHE A 141 20.62 -4.12 -10.55
N GLY A 142 21.69 -3.35 -10.52
CA GLY A 142 22.87 -3.66 -9.71
C GLY A 142 23.73 -2.43 -9.50
N SER A 143 24.41 -2.37 -8.36
CA SER A 143 25.35 -1.30 -8.02
C SER A 143 26.54 -1.91 -7.27
N SER A 144 27.68 -2.02 -7.95
CA SER A 144 28.92 -2.57 -7.41
C SER A 144 30.12 -1.68 -7.79
N ILE A 145 31.30 -2.00 -7.24
CA ILE A 145 32.55 -1.28 -7.58
C ILE A 145 32.86 -1.35 -9.09
N SER A 146 32.45 -2.43 -9.76
CA SER A 146 32.68 -2.60 -11.20
C SER A 146 31.63 -1.92 -12.09
N GLY A 147 30.56 -1.35 -11.52
CA GLY A 147 29.57 -0.59 -12.29
C GLY A 147 28.17 -0.58 -11.67
N SER A 148 27.27 0.17 -12.32
CA SER A 148 25.87 0.27 -11.96
C SER A 148 24.98 0.14 -13.20
N HIS A 149 23.83 -0.51 -13.06
CA HIS A 149 22.84 -0.64 -14.13
C HIS A 149 21.41 -0.71 -13.56
N VAL A 150 20.45 -0.32 -14.39
CA VAL A 150 19.02 -0.56 -14.23
C VAL A 150 18.45 -0.86 -15.62
N ALA A 151 17.69 -1.94 -15.74
CA ALA A 151 16.98 -2.34 -16.95
C ALA A 151 15.56 -2.72 -16.55
N ILE A 152 14.58 -2.11 -17.21
CA ILE A 152 13.17 -2.47 -17.10
C ILE A 152 12.72 -3.02 -18.43
N ASP A 153 11.78 -3.94 -18.40
CA ASP A 153 11.15 -4.45 -19.60
C ASP A 153 9.65 -4.60 -19.41
N ASP A 154 8.94 -4.42 -20.52
CA ASP A 154 7.50 -4.53 -20.60
C ASP A 154 7.12 -4.78 -22.07
N ILE A 155 6.11 -5.60 -22.29
CA ILE A 155 5.65 -5.95 -23.63
C ILE A 155 5.17 -4.73 -24.42
N GLU A 156 4.64 -3.68 -23.77
CA GLU A 156 4.26 -2.43 -24.43
C GLU A 156 5.42 -1.46 -24.66
N GLY A 157 6.61 -1.76 -24.09
CA GLY A 157 7.81 -0.95 -24.21
C GLY A 157 8.14 -0.59 -25.66
N ALA A 158 8.32 0.71 -25.93
CA ALA A 158 8.63 1.19 -27.29
C ALA A 158 9.96 0.61 -27.84
N TRP A 159 10.87 0.20 -26.95
CA TRP A 159 12.13 -0.47 -27.29
C TRP A 159 11.95 -1.91 -27.77
N ASN A 160 10.77 -2.51 -27.62
CA ASN A 160 10.46 -3.88 -28.01
C ASN A 160 9.82 -4.04 -29.40
N SER A 161 9.82 -2.98 -30.21
CA SER A 161 9.23 -2.99 -31.55
C SER A 161 9.82 -4.04 -32.50
N SER A 162 11.11 -4.39 -32.34
CA SER A 162 11.79 -5.43 -33.13
C SER A 162 12.09 -6.72 -32.36
N THR A 163 11.61 -6.84 -31.12
CA THR A 163 11.88 -8.00 -30.26
C THR A 163 11.21 -9.26 -30.83
N GLN A 164 11.95 -10.37 -30.85
CA GLN A 164 11.42 -11.67 -31.25
C GLN A 164 10.80 -12.34 -30.03
N TYR A 165 9.52 -12.70 -30.15
CA TYR A 165 8.77 -13.45 -29.14
C TYR A 165 8.42 -14.82 -29.71
N GLU A 166 8.32 -15.85 -28.85
CA GLU A 166 7.97 -17.21 -29.25
C GLU A 166 6.63 -17.27 -30.02
N GLY A 167 5.63 -16.46 -29.62
CA GLY A 167 4.34 -16.31 -30.30
C GLY A 167 4.29 -15.26 -31.43
N GLY A 168 5.43 -14.69 -31.79
CA GLY A 168 5.57 -13.59 -32.74
C GLY A 168 5.24 -12.21 -32.15
N ASN A 169 5.80 -11.17 -32.76
CA ASN A 169 5.59 -9.78 -32.33
C ASN A 169 4.33 -9.20 -32.99
N LYS A 170 3.29 -8.87 -32.20
CA LYS A 170 2.00 -8.36 -32.71
C LYS A 170 2.00 -6.88 -33.10
N GLY A 171 3.04 -6.13 -32.72
CA GLY A 171 3.24 -4.74 -33.14
C GLY A 171 2.34 -3.68 -32.48
N HIS A 172 1.19 -4.05 -31.92
CA HIS A 172 0.28 -3.12 -31.23
C HIS A 172 0.87 -2.65 -29.90
N ARG A 173 1.50 -1.47 -29.91
CA ARG A 173 2.07 -0.83 -28.72
C ARG A 173 1.83 0.67 -28.77
N PRO A 174 1.65 1.31 -27.60
CA PRO A 174 1.68 2.75 -27.53
C PRO A 174 3.06 3.27 -27.97
N ALA A 175 3.06 4.40 -28.67
CA ALA A 175 4.28 5.17 -28.87
C ALA A 175 4.70 5.85 -27.56
N VAL A 176 5.92 6.39 -27.51
CA VAL A 176 6.34 7.23 -26.39
C VAL A 176 5.34 8.38 -26.20
N LYS A 177 4.70 8.44 -25.02
CA LYS A 177 3.59 9.36 -24.69
C LYS A 177 2.28 9.12 -25.47
N GLY A 178 2.08 7.92 -26.01
CA GLY A 178 0.89 7.53 -26.76
C GLY A 178 -0.07 6.62 -25.99
N GLY A 179 0.10 6.48 -24.67
CA GLY A 179 -0.68 5.55 -23.83
C GLY A 179 -2.01 6.10 -23.31
N TYR A 180 -2.43 7.32 -23.66
CA TYR A 180 -3.62 7.90 -23.01
C TYR A 180 -4.87 7.41 -23.72
N PHE A 181 -5.63 6.55 -23.03
CA PHE A 181 -6.90 5.98 -23.52
C PHE A 181 -6.90 5.26 -24.88
N PRO A 182 -5.83 4.59 -25.36
CA PRO A 182 -5.99 3.72 -26.51
C PRO A 182 -6.84 2.51 -26.11
N VAL A 183 -7.67 2.03 -27.02
CA VAL A 183 -8.40 0.77 -26.81
C VAL A 183 -7.48 -0.45 -27.02
N PRO A 184 -7.82 -1.62 -26.46
CA PRO A 184 -7.18 -2.87 -26.84
C PRO A 184 -7.19 -3.09 -28.36
N PRO A 185 -6.13 -3.67 -28.97
CA PRO A 185 -5.03 -4.37 -28.31
C PRO A 185 -3.80 -3.49 -28.00
N VAL A 186 -3.89 -2.16 -28.15
CA VAL A 186 -2.76 -1.26 -27.82
C VAL A 186 -2.58 -1.13 -26.31
N ASP A 187 -3.69 -1.00 -25.60
CA ASP A 187 -3.75 -1.15 -24.14
C ASP A 187 -3.91 -2.63 -23.80
N SER A 188 -2.85 -3.25 -23.30
CA SER A 188 -2.82 -4.65 -22.88
C SER A 188 -3.19 -4.84 -21.41
N ALA A 189 -3.31 -3.75 -20.64
CA ALA A 189 -3.52 -3.79 -19.20
C ALA A 189 -4.98 -3.53 -18.77
N GLN A 190 -5.94 -3.45 -19.70
CA GLN A 190 -7.36 -3.21 -19.38
C GLN A 190 -7.93 -4.22 -18.38
N ASP A 191 -7.73 -5.52 -18.62
CA ASP A 191 -8.30 -6.59 -17.77
C ASP A 191 -7.64 -6.61 -16.39
N ILE A 192 -6.30 -6.51 -16.32
CA ILE A 192 -5.59 -6.49 -15.04
C ILE A 192 -5.92 -5.25 -14.21
N ARG A 193 -6.12 -4.07 -14.84
CA ARG A 193 -6.61 -2.89 -14.11
C ARG A 193 -8.02 -3.10 -13.58
N SER A 194 -8.89 -3.76 -14.35
CA SER A 194 -10.25 -4.07 -13.90
C SER A 194 -10.22 -5.02 -12.70
N GLU A 195 -9.37 -6.04 -12.73
CA GLU A 195 -9.17 -6.97 -11.61
C GLU A 195 -8.63 -6.25 -10.36
N MET A 196 -7.64 -5.36 -10.53
CA MET A 196 -7.14 -4.51 -9.43
C MET A 196 -8.28 -3.71 -8.80
N CYS A 197 -9.19 -3.12 -9.60
CA CYS A 197 -10.35 -2.39 -9.08
C CYS A 197 -11.28 -3.28 -8.26
N LEU A 198 -11.61 -4.48 -8.76
CA LEU A 198 -12.47 -5.43 -8.03
C LEU A 198 -11.84 -5.84 -6.69
N VAL A 199 -10.54 -6.08 -6.65
CA VAL A 199 -9.83 -6.41 -5.41
C VAL A 199 -9.78 -5.22 -4.44
N MET A 200 -9.57 -4.00 -4.95
CA MET A 200 -9.63 -2.78 -4.14
C MET A 200 -11.02 -2.59 -3.52
N GLU A 201 -12.09 -2.82 -4.27
CA GLU A 201 -13.47 -2.78 -3.76
C GLU A 201 -13.74 -3.87 -2.71
N GLN A 202 -13.22 -5.09 -2.90
CA GLN A 202 -13.28 -6.15 -1.89
C GLN A 202 -12.60 -5.75 -0.58
N MET A 203 -11.56 -4.92 -0.66
CA MET A 203 -10.85 -4.36 0.49
C MET A 203 -11.48 -3.06 1.04
N GLY A 204 -12.62 -2.62 0.49
CA GLY A 204 -13.40 -1.49 0.99
C GLY A 204 -13.06 -0.12 0.41
N LEU A 205 -12.27 -0.04 -0.67
CA LEU A 205 -12.05 1.21 -1.41
C LEU A 205 -13.21 1.48 -2.38
N VAL A 206 -13.45 2.75 -2.75
CA VAL A 206 -14.54 3.14 -3.65
C VAL A 206 -13.98 3.55 -5.01
N VAL A 207 -14.17 2.70 -6.02
CA VAL A 207 -13.56 2.90 -7.32
C VAL A 207 -14.38 3.79 -8.26
N GLU A 208 -13.87 4.99 -8.57
CA GLU A 208 -14.51 5.86 -9.57
C GLU A 208 -14.17 5.46 -11.00
N ALA A 209 -12.87 5.37 -11.32
CA ALA A 209 -12.40 5.12 -12.67
C ALA A 209 -10.99 4.55 -12.66
N HIS A 210 -10.67 3.77 -13.70
CA HIS A 210 -9.32 3.33 -14.02
C HIS A 210 -9.00 3.57 -15.49
N HIS A 211 -7.76 3.91 -15.80
CA HIS A 211 -7.33 4.06 -17.19
C HIS A 211 -5.83 3.87 -17.37
N HIS A 212 -5.47 3.65 -18.63
CA HIS A 212 -4.11 3.72 -19.09
C HIS A 212 -3.69 5.18 -19.23
N GLU A 213 -2.53 5.54 -18.66
CA GLU A 213 -2.12 6.92 -18.48
C GLU A 213 -1.09 7.38 -19.52
N VAL A 214 -0.90 8.70 -19.63
CA VAL A 214 0.25 9.29 -20.32
C VAL A 214 1.22 9.91 -19.34
N ARG A 215 2.48 9.53 -19.52
CA ARG A 215 3.62 10.09 -18.82
C ARG A 215 3.60 11.64 -18.76
N TYR A 216 3.66 12.20 -17.54
CA TYR A 216 3.85 13.63 -17.31
C TYR A 216 5.27 14.14 -17.61
N ARG A 217 5.37 15.45 -17.86
CA ARG A 217 6.41 16.18 -18.62
C ARG A 217 7.76 16.39 -17.87
N ARG A 218 8.69 15.42 -17.90
CA ARG A 218 10.19 15.63 -17.93
C ARG A 218 10.98 14.30 -17.97
N SER A 219 11.96 14.24 -18.89
CA SER A 219 13.14 13.35 -19.05
C SER A 219 13.15 11.88 -18.55
N GLU A 220 13.22 10.93 -19.51
CA GLU A 220 14.04 9.69 -19.44
C GLU A 220 13.75 8.56 -18.42
N ARG A 221 12.49 8.26 -18.07
CA ARG A 221 12.16 6.95 -17.49
C ARG A 221 11.02 6.30 -18.27
N SER A 222 11.22 5.04 -18.60
CA SER A 222 10.34 4.19 -19.41
C SER A 222 9.30 3.50 -18.54
N GLY A 223 8.11 3.26 -19.10
CA GLY A 223 6.96 2.70 -18.42
C GLY A 223 5.71 3.48 -18.79
N TYR A 224 4.57 2.81 -18.82
CA TYR A 224 3.27 3.44 -18.97
C TYR A 224 2.56 3.48 -17.63
N PRO A 225 2.21 4.68 -17.13
CA PRO A 225 1.51 4.75 -15.88
C PRO A 225 0.08 4.22 -16.06
N LEU A 226 -0.47 3.73 -14.97
CA LEU A 226 -1.86 3.34 -14.79
C LEU A 226 -2.37 4.23 -13.65
N GLN A 227 -3.63 4.63 -13.72
CA GLN A 227 -4.25 5.48 -12.70
C GLN A 227 -5.56 4.87 -12.24
N TYR A 228 -5.87 5.14 -10.98
CA TYR A 228 -7.14 4.85 -10.35
C TYR A 228 -7.55 6.04 -9.46
N HIS A 229 -8.86 6.29 -9.35
CA HIS A 229 -9.47 7.36 -8.56
C HIS A 229 -10.31 6.80 -7.40
N ASP A 230 -9.88 7.08 -6.16
CA ASP A 230 -10.64 6.77 -4.95
C ASP A 230 -11.66 7.88 -4.65
N GLN A 231 -12.95 7.54 -4.61
CA GLN A 231 -13.97 8.51 -4.21
C GLN A 231 -13.92 8.74 -2.70
N LYS A 232 -13.96 10.02 -2.32
CA LYS A 232 -14.11 10.44 -0.93
C LYS A 232 -15.29 9.71 -0.27
N SER A 233 -15.01 9.00 0.82
CA SER A 233 -16.00 8.81 1.90
C SER A 233 -15.87 9.93 2.93
#